data_AF-A0A6L8V0G7-F1
#
_entry.id   AF-A0A6L8V0G7-F1
#
_cell.length_a   1.000
_cell.length_b   1.000
_cell.length_c   1.000
_cell.angle_alpha   90.00
_cell.angle_beta   90.00
_cell.angle_gamma   90.00
#
_symmetry.space_group_name_H-M   'P 1'
#
loop_
_entity.id
_entity.type
_entity.pdbx_description
1 polymer ?
#
loop_
_entity_poly.entity_id
_entity_poly.type
_entity_poly.pdbx_seq_one_letter_code
_entity_poly.pdbx_strand_id
1 'polypeptide(L)'
;MSEYEEDIAEAIRVILGTTQGERVMRPSFGCGVQEFIFGLTDDTSLHLLESNIQEAIRNWEPRVHEVDVKAVPEADDPGKVMIRISYLVRTTNNLFNQVYPFYLFEGSK
;
A
#
# COMPACT_ATOMS: atom_id res chain seq x y z
N MET A 1 20.10 7.54 8.12
CA MET A 1 19.11 6.47 8.32
C MET A 1 19.84 5.18 7.99
N SER A 2 19.52 4.05 8.64
CA SER A 2 20.23 2.81 8.34
C SER A 2 19.81 2.31 6.96
N GLU A 3 20.74 1.80 6.15
CA GLU A 3 20.44 1.19 4.84
C GLU A 3 19.30 0.16 4.95
N TYR A 4 19.18 -0.51 6.10
CA TYR A 4 18.15 -1.49 6.39
C TYR A 4 16.71 -0.93 6.42
N GLU A 5 16.53 0.27 6.98
CA GLU A 5 15.22 0.92 7.07
C GLU A 5 14.80 1.49 5.70
N GLU A 6 15.77 1.99 4.93
CA GLU A 6 15.58 2.46 3.56
C GLU A 6 15.24 1.29 2.62
N ASP A 7 15.90 0.14 2.76
CA ASP A 7 15.59 -1.08 2.00
C ASP A 7 14.15 -1.56 2.26
N ILE A 8 13.68 -1.51 3.51
CA ILE A 8 12.30 -1.89 3.86
C ILE A 8 11.30 -0.91 3.23
N ALA A 9 11.60 0.40 3.33
CA ALA A 9 10.79 1.44 2.73
C ALA A 9 10.66 1.26 1.21
N GLU A 10 11.76 0.94 0.53
CA GLU A 10 11.78 0.70 -0.90
C GLU A 10 11.05 -0.60 -1.28
N ALA A 11 11.24 -1.67 -0.50
CA ALA A 11 10.51 -2.92 -0.69
C ALA A 11 8.98 -2.72 -0.60
N ILE A 12 8.50 -1.97 0.40
CA ILE A 12 7.08 -1.62 0.55
C ILE A 12 6.60 -0.80 -0.65
N ARG A 13 7.39 0.17 -1.12
CA ARG A 13 7.06 0.96 -2.32
C ARG A 13 6.92 0.08 -3.56
N VAL A 14 7.81 -0.91 -3.74
CA VAL A 14 7.73 -1.87 -4.86
C VAL A 14 6.49 -2.74 -4.74
N ILE A 15 6.12 -3.20 -3.55
CA ILE A 15 4.91 -4.00 -3.31
C ILE A 15 3.64 -3.19 -3.67
N LEU A 16 3.58 -1.93 -3.25
CA LEU A 16 2.45 -1.03 -3.53
C LEU A 16 2.37 -0.62 -5.01
N GLY A 17 3.51 -0.43 -5.66
CA GLY A 17 3.61 -0.05 -7.06
C GLY A 17 3.44 -1.21 -8.04
N THR A 18 3.39 -2.45 -7.55
CA THR A 18 3.14 -3.63 -8.40
C THR A 18 1.67 -4.02 -8.32
N THR A 19 0.99 -4.02 -9.47
CA THR A 19 -0.39 -4.45 -9.55
C THR A 19 -0.49 -5.96 -9.44
N GLN A 20 -1.40 -6.42 -8.59
CA GLN A 20 -1.71 -7.84 -8.42
C GLN A 20 -2.14 -8.43 -9.77
N GLY A 21 -1.46 -9.47 -10.25
CA GLY A 21 -1.75 -10.12 -11.54
C GLY A 21 -0.85 -9.75 -12.73
N GLU A 22 0.00 -8.72 -12.66
CA GLU A 22 0.94 -8.38 -13.76
C GLU A 22 2.03 -9.44 -13.96
N ARG A 23 2.38 -10.17 -12.89
CA ARG A 23 3.34 -11.28 -12.96
C ARG A 23 2.59 -12.60 -13.15
N VAL A 24 2.59 -13.10 -14.38
CA VAL A 24 1.98 -14.39 -14.80
C VAL A 24 2.41 -15.57 -13.89
N MET A 25 3.63 -15.53 -13.34
CA MET A 25 4.18 -16.58 -12.46
C MET A 25 3.90 -16.35 -10.96
N ARG A 26 3.34 -15.20 -10.56
CA ARG A 26 2.98 -14.85 -9.17
C ARG A 26 1.73 -13.95 -9.15
N PRO A 27 0.54 -14.51 -9.40
CA PRO A 27 -0.70 -13.74 -9.48
C PRO A 27 -1.08 -13.03 -8.18
N SER A 28 -0.62 -13.54 -7.02
CA SER A 28 -0.83 -12.94 -5.69
C SER A 28 0.24 -11.90 -5.29
N PHE A 29 1.22 -11.59 -6.15
CA PHE A 29 2.22 -10.55 -5.89
C PHE A 29 1.67 -9.19 -6.32
N GLY A 30 1.55 -8.26 -5.37
CA GLY A 30 1.08 -6.90 -5.61
C GLY A 30 -0.10 -6.53 -4.71
N CYS A 31 -0.36 -5.24 -4.61
CA CYS A 31 -1.62 -4.74 -4.10
C CYS A 31 -2.50 -4.42 -5.31
N GLY A 32 -3.71 -4.98 -5.38
CA GLY A 32 -4.65 -4.72 -6.47
C GLY A 32 -5.20 -3.28 -6.49
N VAL A 33 -4.41 -2.26 -6.08
CA VAL A 33 -4.84 -0.86 -5.98
C VAL A 33 -5.51 -0.39 -7.28
N GLN A 34 -5.03 -0.86 -8.44
CA GLN A 34 -5.61 -0.54 -9.74
C GLN A 34 -7.03 -1.07 -9.97
N GLU A 35 -7.42 -2.21 -9.41
CA GLU A 35 -8.80 -2.68 -9.51
C GLU A 35 -9.76 -1.85 -8.66
N PHE A 36 -9.24 -1.25 -7.58
CA PHE A 36 -9.98 -0.34 -6.72
C PHE A 36 -10.13 1.06 -7.33
N ILE A 37 -9.36 1.44 -8.37
CA ILE A 37 -9.40 2.77 -9.01
C ILE A 37 -10.80 3.13 -9.55
N PHE A 38 -11.66 2.16 -9.87
CA PHE A 38 -13.00 2.42 -10.40
C PHE A 38 -14.14 2.33 -9.36
N GLY A 39 -13.85 1.94 -8.11
CA GLY A 39 -14.87 1.63 -7.09
C GLY A 39 -14.60 2.18 -5.68
N LEU A 40 -13.59 3.04 -5.51
CA LEU A 40 -13.18 3.65 -4.22
C LEU A 40 -14.06 4.83 -3.78
N THR A 41 -15.36 4.78 -4.02
CA THR A 41 -16.32 5.74 -3.45
C THR A 41 -16.99 5.23 -2.18
N ASP A 42 -16.81 3.95 -1.84
CA ASP A 42 -17.45 3.30 -0.70
C ASP A 42 -16.41 2.93 0.39
N ASP A 43 -16.75 3.19 1.65
CA ASP A 43 -15.92 2.84 2.81
C ASP A 43 -15.54 1.34 2.82
N THR A 44 -16.40 0.49 2.29
CA THR A 44 -16.14 -0.96 2.18
C THR A 44 -14.95 -1.25 1.27
N SER A 45 -14.86 -0.56 0.13
CA SER A 45 -13.76 -0.70 -0.83
C SER A 45 -12.44 -0.19 -0.25
N LEU A 46 -12.50 0.91 0.51
CA LEU A 46 -11.33 1.47 1.22
C LEU A 46 -10.80 0.48 2.27
N HIS A 47 -11.67 -0.09 3.09
CA HIS A 47 -11.26 -1.10 4.08
C HIS A 47 -10.73 -2.39 3.46
N LEU A 48 -11.28 -2.81 2.32
CA LEU A 48 -10.76 -3.97 1.60
C LEU A 48 -9.36 -3.69 1.04
N LEU A 49 -9.14 -2.48 0.50
CA LEU A 49 -7.83 -2.03 0.05
C LEU A 49 -6.82 -2.01 1.20
N GLU A 50 -7.17 -1.42 2.35
CA GLU A 50 -6.33 -1.40 3.56
C GLU A 50 -5.91 -2.81 3.98
N SER A 51 -6.88 -3.73 4.06
CA SER A 51 -6.65 -5.12 4.44
C SER A 51 -5.73 -5.84 3.45
N ASN A 52 -5.94 -5.64 2.15
CA ASN A 52 -5.11 -6.22 1.10
C ASN A 52 -3.66 -5.71 1.16
N ILE A 53 -3.46 -4.41 1.37
CA ILE A 53 -2.11 -3.84 1.54
C ILE A 53 -1.45 -4.42 2.78
N GLN A 54 -2.18 -4.48 3.90
CA GLN A 54 -1.67 -4.99 5.16
C GLN A 54 -1.22 -6.46 5.02
N GLU A 55 -2.03 -7.29 4.34
CA GLU A 55 -1.70 -8.69 4.10
C GLU A 55 -0.54 -8.83 3.12
N ALA A 56 -0.48 -8.03 2.05
CA ALA A 56 0.61 -8.02 1.10
C ALA A 56 1.95 -7.69 1.79
N ILE A 57 2.00 -6.63 2.60
CA ILE A 57 3.20 -6.26 3.35
C ILE A 57 3.58 -7.38 4.32
N ARG A 58 2.61 -7.97 5.04
CA ARG A 58 2.88 -9.07 5.98
C ARG A 58 3.44 -10.31 5.28
N ASN A 59 2.97 -10.61 4.07
CA ASN A 59 3.38 -11.78 3.30
C ASN A 59 4.73 -11.58 2.60
N TRP A 60 4.98 -10.37 2.08
CA TRP A 60 6.16 -10.08 1.26
C TRP A 60 7.32 -9.48 2.07
N GLU A 61 7.06 -8.88 3.23
CA GLU A 61 8.08 -8.24 4.07
C GLU A 61 8.03 -8.75 5.52
N PRO A 62 8.62 -9.92 5.83
CA PRO A 62 8.58 -10.52 7.16
C PRO A 62 9.40 -9.74 8.21
N ARG A 63 10.26 -8.79 7.77
CA ARG A 63 11.08 -7.95 8.65
C ARG A 63 10.24 -6.91 9.41
N VAL A 64 9.03 -6.61 8.93
CA VAL A 64 8.11 -5.70 9.63
C VAL A 64 7.02 -6.47 10.39
N HIS A 65 6.48 -5.86 11.44
CA HIS A 65 5.28 -6.32 12.16
C HIS A 65 4.42 -5.13 12.57
N GLU A 66 3.21 -5.41 13.08
CA GLU A 66 2.25 -4.35 13.47
C GLU A 66 2.01 -3.33 12.35
N VAL A 67 1.80 -3.83 11.14
CA VAL A 67 1.48 -3.00 9.98
C VAL A 67 0.04 -2.49 10.13
N ASP A 68 -0.13 -1.17 10.16
CA ASP A 68 -1.40 -0.46 10.12
C ASP A 68 -1.50 0.29 8.79
N VAL A 69 -2.62 0.15 8.08
CA VAL A 69 -2.84 0.80 6.79
C VAL A 69 -4.15 1.56 6.86
N LYS A 70 -4.13 2.82 6.41
CA LYS A 70 -5.30 3.68 6.30
C LYS A 70 -5.38 4.33 4.94
N ALA A 71 -6.46 4.08 4.23
CA ALA A 71 -6.78 4.74 2.97
C ALA A 71 -7.74 5.89 3.26
N VAL A 72 -7.26 7.12 3.06
CA VAL A 72 -8.05 8.33 3.31
C VAL A 72 -8.27 9.04 1.98
N PRO A 73 -9.50 9.09 1.44
CA PRO A 73 -9.80 9.92 0.28
C PRO A 73 -9.57 11.39 0.61
N GLU A 74 -9.00 12.13 -0.33
CA GLU A 74 -8.77 13.57 -0.15
C GLU A 74 -10.10 14.31 -0.36
N ALA A 75 -10.51 15.09 0.65
CA ALA A 75 -11.78 15.81 0.60
C ALA A 75 -11.83 16.86 -0.53
N ASP A 76 -10.67 17.41 -0.88
CA ASP A 76 -10.54 18.44 -1.91
C ASP A 76 -10.41 17.86 -3.34
N ASP A 77 -10.00 16.60 -3.46
CA ASP A 77 -9.81 15.91 -4.75
C ASP A 77 -10.27 14.44 -4.64
N PRO A 78 -11.51 14.12 -5.07
CA PRO A 78 -12.02 12.75 -5.08
C PRO A 78 -11.20 11.79 -5.96
N GLY A 79 -10.38 12.33 -6.86
CA GLY A 79 -9.41 11.59 -7.68
C GLY A 79 -8.12 11.27 -6.93
N LYS A 80 -8.01 11.58 -5.64
CA LYS A 80 -6.80 11.35 -4.84
C LYS A 80 -7.13 10.62 -3.55
N VAL A 81 -6.43 9.52 -3.30
CA VAL A 81 -6.52 8.75 -2.06
C VAL A 81 -5.13 8.71 -1.44
N MET A 82 -5.06 9.11 -0.17
CA MET A 82 -3.84 9.11 0.59
C MET A 82 -3.75 7.83 1.43
N ILE A 83 -2.82 6.96 1.06
CA ILE A 83 -2.59 5.70 1.77
C ILE A 83 -1.51 5.95 2.82
N ARG A 84 -1.88 5.82 4.09
CA ARG A 84 -0.98 5.94 5.23
C ARG A 84 -0.64 4.55 5.72
N ILE A 85 0.65 4.25 5.84
CA ILE A 85 1.15 2.94 6.24
C ILE A 85 2.10 3.17 7.41
N SER A 86 1.72 2.63 8.56
CA SER A 86 2.57 2.61 9.75
C SER A 86 3.02 1.18 10.01
N TYR A 87 4.29 0.97 10.34
CA TYR A 87 4.83 -0.36 10.62
C TYR A 87 5.97 -0.30 11.64
N LEU A 88 6.16 -1.40 12.36
CA LEU A 88 7.29 -1.60 13.27
C LEU A 88 8.32 -2.53 12.63
N VAL A 89 9.57 -2.10 12.63
CA VAL A 89 10.69 -2.93 12.17
C VAL A 89 11.09 -3.89 13.29
N ARG A 90 11.01 -5.21 13.06
CA ARG A 90 11.28 -6.23 14.11
C ARG A 90 12.69 -6.14 14.69
N THR A 91 13.67 -5.78 13.87
CA THR A 91 15.08 -5.76 14.25
C THR A 91 15.46 -4.57 15.11
N THR A 92 14.94 -3.39 14.79
CA THR A 92 15.25 -2.14 15.51
C THR A 92 14.17 -1.72 16.51
N ASN A 93 13.01 -2.40 16.49
CA ASN A 93 11.80 -2.03 17.23
C ASN A 93 11.41 -0.56 17.04
N ASN A 94 11.68 -0.04 15.84
CA ASN A 94 11.54 1.37 15.51
C ASN A 94 10.27 1.57 14.68
N LEU A 95 9.46 2.56 15.05
CA LEU A 95 8.16 2.81 14.44
C LEU A 95 8.33 3.74 13.23
N PHE A 96 7.91 3.27 12.06
CA PHE A 96 7.96 4.02 10.81
C PHE A 96 6.56 4.34 10.32
N ASN A 97 6.38 5.56 9.82
CA ASN A 97 5.15 6.00 9.16
C ASN A 97 5.49 6.53 7.77
N GLN A 98 4.81 5.99 6.77
CA GLN A 98 4.95 6.37 5.38
C GLN A 98 3.59 6.76 4.80
N VAL A 99 3.58 7.86 4.07
CA VAL A 99 2.38 8.36 3.40
C VAL A 99 2.61 8.29 1.90
N TYR A 100 1.78 7.51 1.23
CA TYR A 100 1.78 7.31 -0.20
C TYR A 100 0.57 8.03 -0.82
N PRO A 101 0.78 9.15 -1.53
CA PRO A 101 -0.28 9.77 -2.30
C PRO A 101 -0.55 8.91 -3.54
N PHE A 102 -1.75 8.35 -3.62
CA PHE A 102 -2.19 7.60 -4.79
C PHE A 102 -3.14 8.48 -5.61
N TYR A 103 -2.80 8.69 -6.87
CA TYR A 103 -3.65 9.44 -7.81
C TYR A 103 -4.51 8.43 -8.56
N LEU A 104 -5.83 8.54 -8.41
CA LEU A 104 -6.80 7.94 -9.32
C LEU A 104 -6.80 8.79 -10.60
N PHE A 105 -5.80 8.63 -11.45
CA PHE A 105 -5.84 9.26 -12.76
C PHE A 105 -6.99 8.64 -13.55
N GLU A 106 -7.97 9.48 -13.91
CA GLU A 106 -8.90 9.21 -15.00
C GLU A 106 -8.07 8.75 -16.21
N GLY A 107 -8.28 7.50 -16.61
CA GLY A 107 -7.87 7.04 -17.93
C GLY A 107 -8.68 7.78 -18.99
N SER A 108 -8.35 9.05 -19.24
CA SER A 108 -8.78 9.75 -20.43
C SER A 108 -7.82 9.40 -21.55
N LYS A 109 -8.17 8.34 -22.29
CA LYS A 109 -8.10 8.38 -23.76
C LYS A 109 -8.95 7.29 -24.40
#